data_AF-A0A1L7WH70-F1
#
_entry.id   AF-A0A1L7WH70-F1
#
_cell.length_a   1.000
_cell.length_b   1.000
_cell.length_c   1.000
_cell.angle_alpha   90.00
_cell.angle_beta   90.00
_cell.angle_gamma   90.00
#
_symmetry.space_group_name_H-M   'P 1'
#
loop_
_entity.id
_entity.type
_entity.pdbx_description
1 polymer ?
#
loop_
_entity_poly.entity_id
_entity_poly.type
_entity_poly.pdbx_seq_one_letter_code
_entity_poly.pdbx_strand_id
1 'polypeptide(L)'
;MEAGAHGAGHMTHFRTCLLHDDKRRTRCSGTLKKGGNCVNRAVGSFKPGMMPTCHVHRRQLKRMGRCRAPLRCGFECGRICEWKLHGFQLCLDHCEHPMTCHFLKVPIEMRLRIYQLLLPDRPIPARYEKSSLTSDGGGVYTAILCVNRQIHDEAAGLLYRTRAFSIELLGDWMSMCNLSQNFTQNSSFGYKHHALEDHQWQQMILGQQGLFMARQGRRILGGASSSAHTPTIRGNQSHAKSPNFDSNVPVEPIREPPLSKRYFNMIQSFRIEIVLPSPSAWWLPNSDAASHKASMSRLLDYCDHLHRLIGRLRIIQRPIARLEIVIRFGNAYLNRRDVFPIAQFLLRPFRRLHNVAKPDLLSITIQDSLGEVELLTRDWASSPAGGKLAAYLEHLFEHMSSSQPPPELPVFKVYWQLERLLSYMKEHYRHAHPKIGKITGLLYAARFAREVEDLSSFRAIWNQVVDIWSDCLNEHVEFQSNVALSINAIHSTVQNGS
;
A
#
# COMPACT_ATOMS: atom_id res chain seq x y z
N MET A 1 -23.72 -42.75 2.29
CA MET A 1 -23.95 -41.49 3.02
C MET A 1 -25.09 -40.76 2.33
N GLU A 2 -26.28 -40.89 2.88
CA GLU A 2 -27.52 -40.32 2.36
C GLU A 2 -27.62 -38.84 2.72
N ALA A 3 -27.66 -37.97 1.72
CA ALA A 3 -27.94 -36.56 1.87
C ALA A 3 -29.29 -36.27 1.18
N GLY A 4 -30.39 -36.25 1.93
CA GLY A 4 -31.69 -36.01 1.28
C GLY A 4 -32.95 -36.14 2.15
N ALA A 5 -32.98 -35.63 3.39
CA ALA A 5 -34.25 -35.55 4.14
C ALA A 5 -34.32 -34.48 5.26
N HIS A 6 -33.20 -33.88 5.68
CA HIS A 6 -33.18 -33.05 6.92
C HIS A 6 -33.72 -31.60 6.78
N GLY A 7 -34.11 -31.13 5.59
CA GLY A 7 -34.51 -29.72 5.38
C GLY A 7 -35.89 -29.34 5.94
N ALA A 8 -36.88 -30.24 5.82
CA ALA A 8 -38.27 -29.93 6.18
C ALA A 8 -38.51 -29.95 7.71
N GLY A 9 -37.81 -30.81 8.45
CA GLY A 9 -37.94 -30.90 9.91
C GLY A 9 -37.34 -29.71 10.67
N HIS A 10 -36.37 -29.01 10.08
CA HIS A 10 -35.68 -27.91 10.74
C HIS A 10 -36.57 -26.67 10.87
N MET A 11 -37.30 -26.30 9.81
CA MET A 11 -38.18 -25.13 9.82
C MET A 11 -39.47 -25.35 10.61
N THR A 12 -39.96 -26.58 10.69
CA THR A 12 -41.11 -26.91 11.54
C THR A 12 -40.74 -26.88 13.02
N HIS A 13 -39.58 -27.43 13.41
CA HIS A 13 -39.08 -27.36 14.79
C HIS A 13 -38.90 -25.92 15.28
N PHE A 14 -38.31 -25.05 14.45
CA PHE A 14 -38.09 -23.64 14.80
C PHE A 14 -39.38 -22.89 15.14
N ARG A 15 -40.52 -23.30 14.56
CA ARG A 15 -41.82 -22.66 14.82
C ARG A 15 -42.52 -23.18 16.07
N THR A 16 -42.23 -24.41 16.49
CA THR A 16 -42.92 -25.08 17.61
C THR A 16 -42.09 -25.13 18.89
N CYS A 17 -40.77 -25.10 18.81
CA CYS A 17 -39.90 -25.19 19.97
C CYS A 17 -39.74 -23.83 20.67
N LEU A 18 -40.17 -23.79 21.95
CA LEU A 18 -40.11 -22.60 22.81
C LEU A 18 -38.70 -22.04 23.01
N LEU A 19 -37.65 -22.84 22.77
CA LEU A 19 -36.26 -22.39 22.91
C LEU A 19 -35.80 -21.46 21.77
N HIS A 20 -36.53 -21.43 20.65
CA HIS A 20 -36.24 -20.57 19.50
C HIS A 20 -37.09 -19.29 19.46
N ASP A 21 -37.71 -18.90 20.58
CA ASP A 21 -38.61 -17.74 20.59
C ASP A 21 -37.87 -16.46 20.12
N ASP A 22 -38.22 -16.02 18.93
CA ASP A 22 -37.69 -14.85 18.22
C ASP A 22 -38.69 -13.67 18.27
N LYS A 23 -39.59 -13.68 19.28
CA LYS A 23 -40.53 -12.58 19.54
C LYS A 23 -39.87 -11.23 19.84
N ARG A 24 -38.54 -11.15 19.91
CA ARG A 24 -37.84 -9.86 19.90
C ARG A 24 -38.08 -9.22 18.52
N ARG A 25 -39.05 -8.28 18.46
CA ARG A 25 -39.22 -7.35 17.33
C ARG A 25 -37.84 -6.93 16.85
N THR A 26 -37.54 -7.19 15.57
CA THR A 26 -36.23 -6.90 14.97
C THR A 26 -35.86 -5.44 15.23
N ARG A 27 -34.94 -5.23 16.18
CA ARG A 27 -34.38 -3.91 16.46
C ARG A 27 -33.41 -3.55 15.36
N CYS A 28 -33.26 -2.27 15.08
CA CYS A 28 -32.29 -1.78 14.11
C CYS A 28 -30.87 -2.17 14.53
N SER A 29 -30.10 -2.81 13.64
CA SER A 29 -28.69 -3.15 13.89
C SER A 29 -27.71 -1.97 13.75
N GLY A 30 -28.22 -0.76 13.63
CA GLY A 30 -27.45 0.45 13.36
C GLY A 30 -26.85 1.04 14.63
N THR A 31 -25.70 1.70 14.50
CA THR A 31 -25.01 2.41 15.57
C THR A 31 -25.26 3.92 15.47
N LEU A 32 -25.53 4.55 16.62
CA LEU A 32 -25.73 6.00 16.71
C LEU A 32 -24.39 6.74 16.57
N LYS A 33 -24.43 8.02 16.15
CA LYS A 33 -23.22 8.86 15.98
C LYS A 33 -22.39 9.00 17.27
N LYS A 34 -23.04 8.99 18.44
CA LYS A 34 -22.38 9.08 19.76
C LYS A 34 -21.89 7.72 20.30
N GLY A 35 -21.94 6.66 19.48
CA GLY A 35 -21.79 5.29 19.96
C GLY A 35 -23.11 4.74 20.54
N GLY A 36 -23.23 3.41 20.61
CA GLY A 36 -24.43 2.73 21.10
C GLY A 36 -25.38 2.21 20.01
N ASN A 37 -26.30 1.33 20.40
CA ASN A 37 -27.24 0.64 19.51
C ASN A 37 -28.50 1.48 19.28
N CYS A 38 -29.03 1.45 18.05
CA CYS A 38 -30.28 2.10 17.72
C CYS A 38 -31.48 1.39 18.38
N VAL A 39 -32.34 2.15 19.05
CA VAL A 39 -33.56 1.65 19.69
C VAL A 39 -34.76 1.52 18.75
N ASN A 40 -34.67 2.08 17.54
CA ASN A 40 -35.76 2.06 16.57
C ASN A 40 -36.03 0.64 16.07
N ARG A 41 -37.29 0.37 15.74
CA ARG A 41 -37.69 -0.87 15.07
C ARG A 41 -37.07 -0.91 13.68
N ALA A 42 -36.55 -2.07 13.29
CA ALA A 42 -36.10 -2.28 11.92
C ALA A 42 -37.31 -2.42 10.99
N VAL A 43 -37.17 -1.89 9.77
CA VAL A 43 -38.23 -1.97 8.75
C VAL A 43 -38.09 -3.25 7.92
N GLY A 44 -36.91 -3.88 7.98
CA GLY A 44 -36.56 -5.11 7.28
C GLY A 44 -35.09 -5.09 6.86
N SER A 45 -34.67 -6.09 6.08
CA SER A 45 -33.38 -6.05 5.38
C SER A 45 -33.56 -5.34 4.04
N PHE A 46 -32.90 -4.19 3.86
CA PHE A 46 -32.93 -3.45 2.58
C PHE A 46 -32.21 -4.19 1.45
N LYS A 47 -31.36 -5.18 1.79
CA LYS A 47 -30.66 -6.05 0.86
C LYS A 47 -30.66 -7.49 1.39
N PRO A 48 -30.87 -8.51 0.55
CA PRO A 48 -30.71 -9.91 0.95
C PRO A 48 -29.35 -10.14 1.61
N GLY A 49 -29.32 -10.87 2.73
CA GLY A 49 -28.09 -11.17 3.46
C GLY A 49 -27.52 -10.05 4.35
N MET A 50 -28.24 -8.94 4.53
CA MET A 50 -27.85 -7.85 5.44
C MET A 50 -28.71 -7.81 6.70
N MET A 51 -28.14 -7.31 7.79
CA MET A 51 -28.82 -7.10 9.06
C MET A 51 -29.98 -6.10 8.90
N PRO A 52 -31.09 -6.31 9.63
CA PRO A 52 -32.25 -5.43 9.52
C PRO A 52 -31.96 -4.05 10.14
N THR A 53 -32.27 -2.98 9.41
CA THR A 53 -32.05 -1.59 9.85
C THR A 53 -33.33 -0.75 9.75
N CYS A 54 -33.37 0.37 10.46
CA CYS A 54 -34.40 1.40 10.29
C CYS A 54 -34.04 2.33 9.12
N HIS A 55 -34.97 3.18 8.68
CA HIS A 55 -34.72 4.11 7.56
C HIS A 55 -33.51 5.03 7.77
N VAL A 56 -33.26 5.47 9.01
CA VAL A 56 -32.13 6.35 9.35
C VAL A 56 -30.78 5.67 9.15
N HIS A 57 -30.69 4.36 9.45
CA HIS A 57 -29.45 3.58 9.37
C HIS A 57 -29.38 2.68 8.12
N ARG A 58 -30.20 2.92 7.09
CA ARG A 58 -30.22 2.12 5.84
C ARG A 58 -28.86 2.01 5.13
N ARG A 59 -27.93 2.92 5.43
CA ARG A 59 -26.56 2.96 4.88
C ARG A 59 -25.54 2.17 5.70
N GLN A 60 -25.85 1.80 6.94
CA GLN A 60 -24.97 1.00 7.79
C GLN A 60 -25.18 -0.49 7.50
N LEU A 61 -24.71 -0.91 6.34
CA LEU A 61 -24.85 -2.29 5.86
C LEU A 61 -23.92 -3.21 6.64
N LYS A 62 -24.49 -4.03 7.53
CA LYS A 62 -23.79 -5.11 8.23
C LYS A 62 -24.24 -6.44 7.67
N ARG A 63 -23.31 -7.37 7.43
CA ARG A 63 -23.65 -8.72 6.96
C ARG A 63 -24.41 -9.49 8.03
N MET A 64 -25.44 -10.22 7.59
CA MET A 64 -26.26 -11.06 8.44
C MET A 64 -25.66 -12.46 8.56
N GLY A 65 -25.57 -12.97 9.79
CA GLY A 65 -25.30 -14.37 10.11
C GLY A 65 -26.45 -14.97 10.93
N ARG A 66 -26.35 -16.28 11.22
CA ARG A 66 -27.26 -16.97 12.13
C ARG A 66 -26.49 -17.61 13.27
N CYS A 67 -27.01 -17.49 14.48
CA CYS A 67 -26.41 -18.07 15.66
C CYS A 67 -26.33 -19.61 15.54
N ARG A 68 -25.14 -20.18 15.71
CA ARG A 68 -24.87 -21.62 15.65
C ARG A 68 -24.72 -22.28 17.03
N ALA A 69 -25.07 -21.58 18.10
CA ALA A 69 -25.03 -22.15 19.44
C ALA A 69 -26.01 -23.32 19.54
N PRO A 70 -25.59 -24.52 19.96
CA PRO A 70 -26.52 -25.63 20.22
C PRO A 70 -27.43 -25.28 21.40
N LEU A 71 -28.73 -25.47 21.21
CA LEU A 71 -29.74 -25.36 22.26
C LEU A 71 -30.00 -26.74 22.89
N ARG A 72 -30.69 -26.75 24.03
CA ARG A 72 -31.06 -27.99 24.76
C ARG A 72 -31.95 -28.94 23.93
N CYS A 73 -32.64 -28.44 22.91
CA CYS A 73 -33.40 -29.26 21.97
C CYS A 73 -32.54 -29.99 20.93
N GLY A 74 -31.22 -29.78 20.91
CA GLY A 74 -30.29 -30.39 19.95
C GLY A 74 -30.12 -29.62 18.64
N PHE A 75 -30.87 -28.52 18.43
CA PHE A 75 -30.79 -27.68 17.24
C PHE A 75 -29.96 -26.40 17.48
N GLU A 76 -29.44 -25.81 16.40
CA GLU A 76 -28.76 -24.51 16.45
C GLU A 76 -29.74 -23.39 16.78
N CYS A 77 -29.34 -22.40 17.58
CA CYS A 77 -30.19 -21.26 17.98
C CYS A 77 -30.85 -20.53 16.79
N GLY A 78 -30.11 -20.32 15.70
CA GLY A 78 -30.58 -19.73 14.44
C GLY A 78 -30.97 -18.24 14.48
N ARG A 79 -30.94 -17.59 15.66
CA ARG A 79 -31.18 -16.14 15.80
C ARG A 79 -30.26 -15.34 14.89
N ILE A 80 -30.82 -14.30 14.27
CA ILE A 80 -30.06 -13.41 13.39
C ILE A 80 -29.01 -12.65 14.23
N CYS A 81 -27.75 -12.63 13.77
CA CYS A 81 -26.67 -11.90 14.41
C CYS A 81 -25.77 -11.20 13.38
N GLU A 82 -25.01 -10.19 13.83
CA GLU A 82 -24.00 -9.57 12.98
C GLU A 82 -22.92 -10.60 12.64
N TRP A 83 -22.66 -10.80 11.35
CA TRP A 83 -21.58 -11.65 10.91
C TRP A 83 -20.24 -10.97 11.25
N LYS A 84 -19.48 -11.59 12.16
CA LYS A 84 -18.15 -11.13 12.54
C LYS A 84 -17.11 -11.99 11.84
N LEU A 85 -16.15 -11.33 11.19
CA LEU A 85 -14.97 -11.99 10.65
C LEU A 85 -14.19 -12.62 11.82
N HIS A 86 -13.75 -13.87 11.68
CA HIS A 86 -12.99 -14.62 12.70
C HIS A 86 -13.74 -14.99 13.99
N GLY A 87 -15.07 -14.94 14.00
CA GLY A 87 -15.89 -15.33 15.17
C GLY A 87 -16.82 -16.49 14.86
N PHE A 88 -17.15 -17.29 15.88
CA PHE A 88 -18.34 -18.13 15.80
C PHE A 88 -19.56 -17.22 15.61
N GLN A 89 -20.45 -17.63 14.72
CA GLN A 89 -21.70 -16.91 14.52
C GLN A 89 -22.56 -17.15 15.75
N LEU A 90 -22.51 -16.24 16.72
CA LEU A 90 -23.21 -16.32 18.00
C LEU A 90 -23.99 -15.02 18.20
N CYS A 91 -25.26 -15.13 18.60
CA CYS A 91 -26.05 -13.96 19.00
C CYS A 91 -25.58 -13.45 20.37
N LEU A 92 -26.06 -12.26 20.78
CA LEU A 92 -25.68 -11.67 22.06
C LEU A 92 -26.00 -12.58 23.26
N ASP A 93 -27.11 -13.31 23.21
CA ASP A 93 -27.49 -14.21 24.31
C ASP A 93 -26.59 -15.47 24.38
N HIS A 94 -25.79 -15.74 23.34
CA HIS A 94 -24.89 -16.89 23.26
C HIS A 94 -23.44 -16.48 23.01
N CYS A 95 -23.07 -15.21 23.22
CA CYS A 95 -21.72 -14.75 22.91
C CYS A 95 -20.64 -15.42 23.77
N GLU A 96 -21.03 -15.91 24.95
CA GLU A 96 -20.17 -16.66 25.89
C GLU A 96 -20.32 -18.18 25.74
N HIS A 97 -21.16 -18.66 24.81
CA HIS A 97 -21.33 -20.09 24.63
C HIS A 97 -20.02 -20.70 24.11
N PRO A 98 -19.45 -21.72 24.81
CA PRO A 98 -18.18 -22.31 24.44
C PRO A 98 -18.36 -23.20 23.20
N MET A 99 -18.28 -22.59 22.02
CA MET A 99 -18.24 -23.33 20.77
C MET A 99 -16.91 -24.08 20.69
N THR A 100 -16.95 -25.41 20.70
CA THR A 100 -15.76 -26.24 20.56
C THR A 100 -15.30 -26.26 19.10
N CYS A 101 -14.21 -25.56 18.79
CA CYS A 101 -13.49 -25.82 17.54
C CYS A 101 -12.66 -27.10 17.75
N HIS A 102 -13.10 -28.23 17.21
CA HIS A 102 -12.34 -29.49 17.31
C HIS A 102 -10.92 -29.36 16.74
N PHE A 103 -10.75 -28.54 15.70
CA PHE A 103 -9.44 -28.22 15.16
C PHE A 103 -8.52 -27.55 16.20
N LEU A 104 -9.05 -26.69 17.08
CA LEU A 104 -8.27 -26.08 18.17
C LEU A 104 -7.93 -27.05 19.32
N LYS A 105 -8.54 -28.26 19.35
CA LYS A 105 -8.13 -29.33 20.27
C LYS A 105 -6.88 -30.08 19.78
N VAL A 106 -6.55 -29.99 18.49
CA VAL A 106 -5.32 -30.55 17.91
C VAL A 106 -4.13 -29.75 18.46
N PRO A 107 -3.00 -30.35 18.91
CA PRO A 107 -1.82 -29.60 19.38
C PRO A 107 -1.35 -28.53 18.38
N ILE A 108 -0.80 -27.41 18.90
CA ILE A 108 -0.43 -26.25 18.07
C ILE A 108 0.59 -26.63 16.99
N GLU A 109 1.53 -27.52 17.27
CA GLU A 109 2.57 -27.99 16.35
C GLU A 109 1.94 -28.67 15.12
N MET A 110 0.93 -29.50 15.36
CA MET A 110 0.18 -30.17 14.30
C MET A 110 -0.67 -29.17 13.51
N ARG A 111 -1.28 -28.18 14.18
CA ARG A 111 -1.99 -27.09 13.48
C ARG A 111 -1.05 -26.26 12.60
N LEU A 112 0.14 -25.92 13.08
CA LEU A 112 1.16 -25.22 12.31
C LEU A 112 1.58 -26.05 11.09
N ARG A 113 1.73 -27.37 11.24
CA ARG A 113 2.01 -28.25 10.10
C ARG A 113 0.87 -28.25 9.08
N ILE A 114 -0.38 -28.27 9.54
CA ILE A 114 -1.55 -28.14 8.66
C ILE A 114 -1.54 -26.77 7.94
N TYR A 115 -1.26 -25.68 8.64
CA TYR A 115 -1.16 -24.36 8.00
C TYR A 115 -0.05 -24.30 6.95
N GLN A 116 1.09 -24.96 7.15
CA GLN A 116 2.15 -25.05 6.15
C GLN A 116 1.71 -25.73 4.85
N LEU A 117 0.75 -26.67 4.92
CA LEU A 117 0.18 -27.33 3.75
C LEU A 117 -0.88 -26.48 3.04
N LEU A 118 -1.46 -25.49 3.73
CA LEU A 118 -2.53 -24.65 3.21
C LEU A 118 -2.04 -23.28 2.72
N LEU A 119 -0.94 -22.77 3.28
CA LEU A 119 -0.41 -21.45 3.01
C LEU A 119 0.77 -21.53 2.02
N PRO A 120 1.11 -20.41 1.35
CA PRO A 120 2.30 -20.35 0.50
C PRO A 120 3.54 -20.88 1.22
N ASP A 121 4.33 -21.69 0.53
CA ASP A 121 5.65 -22.11 1.01
C ASP A 121 6.83 -21.45 0.28
N ARG A 122 6.54 -20.78 -0.85
CA ARG A 122 7.47 -19.98 -1.63
C ARG A 122 7.36 -18.48 -1.29
N PRO A 123 8.34 -17.67 -1.71
CA PRO A 123 8.21 -16.21 -1.67
C PRO A 123 6.93 -15.74 -2.36
N ILE A 124 6.23 -14.79 -1.74
CA ILE A 124 5.01 -14.19 -2.29
C ILE A 124 5.44 -13.09 -3.25
N PRO A 125 5.18 -13.23 -4.57
CA PRO A 125 5.65 -12.28 -5.57
C PRO A 125 4.88 -10.96 -5.46
N ALA A 126 5.50 -9.89 -5.97
CA ALA A 126 4.89 -8.57 -6.01
C ALA A 126 3.65 -8.54 -6.92
N ARG A 127 3.67 -9.37 -7.97
CA ARG A 127 2.58 -9.59 -8.93
C ARG A 127 2.26 -11.07 -8.98
N TYR A 128 0.98 -11.43 -8.97
CA TYR A 128 0.60 -12.84 -9.09
C TYR A 128 0.67 -13.28 -10.54
N GLU A 129 1.83 -13.81 -10.92
CA GLU A 129 1.98 -14.55 -12.16
C GLU A 129 1.34 -15.94 -12.03
N LYS A 130 1.34 -16.73 -13.11
CA LYS A 130 0.84 -18.12 -13.09
C LYS A 130 1.74 -19.08 -12.29
N SER A 131 2.72 -18.57 -11.54
CA SER A 131 3.64 -19.36 -10.75
C SER A 131 2.93 -19.93 -9.51
N SER A 132 3.20 -21.21 -9.22
CA SER A 132 2.74 -21.82 -7.99
C SER A 132 3.42 -21.16 -6.78
N LEU A 133 2.61 -20.82 -5.78
CA LEU A 133 3.06 -20.30 -4.48
C LEU A 133 3.44 -21.41 -3.49
N THR A 134 3.23 -22.67 -3.88
CA THR A 134 3.66 -23.85 -3.13
C THR A 134 4.67 -24.67 -3.94
N SER A 135 5.55 -25.38 -3.24
CA SER A 135 6.67 -26.09 -3.85
C SER A 135 6.25 -27.37 -4.54
N ASP A 136 5.14 -27.96 -4.12
CA ASP A 136 4.49 -29.13 -4.71
C ASP A 136 3.56 -28.78 -5.89
N GLY A 137 3.39 -27.51 -6.24
CA GLY A 137 2.44 -27.09 -7.28
C GLY A 137 0.97 -27.09 -6.83
N GLY A 138 0.71 -27.37 -5.56
CA GLY A 138 -0.61 -27.37 -4.95
C GLY A 138 -1.30 -25.99 -4.90
N GLY A 139 -2.59 -26.02 -4.53
CA GLY A 139 -3.37 -24.81 -4.33
C GLY A 139 -3.03 -24.12 -3.01
N VAL A 140 -3.18 -22.80 -2.97
CA VAL A 140 -3.12 -22.02 -1.72
C VAL A 140 -4.53 -21.79 -1.17
N TYR A 141 -4.71 -22.03 0.12
CA TYR A 141 -5.98 -21.95 0.84
C TYR A 141 -5.95 -20.95 2.00
N THR A 142 -5.80 -19.66 1.68
CA THR A 142 -5.81 -18.58 2.68
C THR A 142 -7.15 -18.35 3.36
N ALA A 143 -8.22 -19.03 2.92
CA ALA A 143 -9.51 -19.05 3.61
C ALA A 143 -9.40 -19.47 5.09
N ILE A 144 -8.38 -20.26 5.43
CA ILE A 144 -8.09 -20.65 6.82
C ILE A 144 -7.89 -19.43 7.74
N LEU A 145 -7.33 -18.34 7.23
CA LEU A 145 -7.15 -17.08 7.96
C LEU A 145 -8.49 -16.47 8.41
N CYS A 146 -9.60 -16.83 7.77
CA CYS A 146 -10.91 -16.24 8.04
C CYS A 146 -11.77 -17.06 9.02
N VAL A 147 -11.29 -18.22 9.51
CA VAL A 147 -12.12 -19.17 10.27
C VAL A 147 -12.41 -18.66 11.68
N ASN A 148 -11.38 -18.43 12.49
CA ASN A 148 -11.53 -17.84 13.82
C ASN A 148 -10.29 -17.03 14.21
N ARG A 149 -10.37 -16.23 15.28
CA ARG A 149 -9.28 -15.32 15.69
C ARG A 149 -8.00 -16.06 16.06
N GLN A 150 -8.10 -17.19 16.77
CA GLN A 150 -6.93 -17.96 17.17
C GLN A 150 -6.24 -18.58 15.95
N ILE A 151 -7.00 -19.25 15.08
CA ILE A 151 -6.49 -19.80 13.81
C ILE A 151 -5.86 -18.68 12.96
N HIS A 152 -6.53 -17.53 12.88
CA HIS A 152 -6.00 -16.36 12.17
C HIS A 152 -4.65 -15.94 12.74
N ASP A 153 -4.53 -15.74 14.06
CA ASP A 153 -3.31 -15.24 14.67
C ASP A 153 -2.15 -16.25 14.54
N GLU A 154 -2.43 -17.56 14.64
CA GLU A 154 -1.45 -18.62 14.40
C GLU A 154 -1.01 -18.68 12.93
N ALA A 155 -1.96 -18.76 12.00
CA ALA A 155 -1.71 -18.90 10.57
C ALA A 155 -1.12 -17.63 9.95
N ALA A 156 -1.56 -16.44 10.36
CA ALA A 156 -0.96 -15.17 9.95
C ALA A 156 0.46 -15.04 10.51
N GLY A 157 0.68 -15.49 11.76
CA GLY A 157 2.01 -15.58 12.34
C GLY A 157 2.96 -16.39 11.46
N LEU A 158 2.52 -17.57 11.03
CA LEU A 158 3.27 -18.40 10.10
C LEU A 158 3.48 -17.72 8.74
N LEU A 159 2.42 -17.23 8.10
CA LEU A 159 2.47 -16.62 6.77
C LEU A 159 3.43 -15.43 6.70
N TYR A 160 3.23 -14.43 7.55
CA TYR A 160 3.96 -13.17 7.46
C TYR A 160 5.40 -13.29 7.99
N ARG A 161 5.64 -14.11 9.04
CA ARG A 161 6.98 -14.21 9.62
C ARG A 161 7.93 -15.10 8.83
N THR A 162 7.42 -16.18 8.23
CA THR A 162 8.29 -17.18 7.60
C THR A 162 8.48 -16.98 6.10
N ARG A 163 7.55 -16.28 5.43
CA ARG A 163 7.61 -16.12 3.97
C ARG A 163 8.21 -14.77 3.60
N ALA A 164 8.98 -14.78 2.52
CA ALA A 164 9.49 -13.57 1.91
C ALA A 164 8.38 -12.90 1.09
N PHE A 165 8.24 -11.59 1.21
CA PHE A 165 7.32 -10.79 0.40
C PHE A 165 8.11 -9.94 -0.59
N SER A 166 7.83 -10.11 -1.87
CA SER A 166 8.41 -9.30 -2.93
C SER A 166 7.71 -7.94 -3.03
N ILE A 167 8.52 -6.90 -3.16
CA ILE A 167 8.14 -5.53 -3.46
C ILE A 167 8.85 -5.16 -4.76
N GLU A 168 8.10 -4.96 -5.82
CA GLU A 168 8.64 -4.61 -7.13
C GLU A 168 8.55 -3.11 -7.35
N LEU A 169 9.64 -2.50 -7.81
CA LEU A 169 9.74 -1.12 -8.24
C LEU A 169 9.94 -1.10 -9.75
N LEU A 170 8.96 -0.59 -10.49
CA LEU A 170 8.96 -0.52 -11.95
C LEU A 170 8.53 0.88 -12.41
N GLY A 171 9.49 1.71 -12.77
CA GLY A 171 9.29 3.12 -13.09
C GLY A 171 8.60 3.84 -11.92
N ASP A 172 7.51 4.55 -12.23
CA ASP A 172 6.69 5.26 -11.25
C ASP A 172 5.65 4.36 -10.57
N TRP A 173 5.92 3.06 -10.50
CA TRP A 173 5.02 2.10 -9.89
C TRP A 173 5.77 1.27 -8.88
N MET A 174 5.12 1.03 -7.74
CA MET A 174 5.52 -0.06 -6.86
C MET A 174 4.37 -1.02 -6.72
N SER A 175 4.70 -2.30 -6.77
CA SER A 175 3.73 -3.37 -6.62
C SER A 175 4.11 -4.25 -5.45
N MET A 176 3.12 -4.68 -4.68
CA MET A 176 3.29 -5.68 -3.63
C MET A 176 1.95 -6.43 -3.48
N CYS A 177 2.01 -7.76 -3.42
CA CYS A 177 0.84 -8.62 -3.32
C CYS A 177 -0.26 -8.31 -4.36
N ASN A 178 0.15 -8.11 -5.62
CA ASN A 178 -0.69 -7.80 -6.77
C ASN A 178 -1.45 -6.47 -6.71
N LEU A 179 -1.14 -5.63 -5.72
CA LEU A 179 -1.59 -4.25 -5.66
C LEU A 179 -0.50 -3.35 -6.22
N SER A 180 -0.82 -2.67 -7.31
CA SER A 180 0.07 -1.68 -7.91
C SER A 180 -0.39 -0.27 -7.52
N GLN A 181 0.55 0.53 -7.04
CA GLN A 181 0.32 1.92 -6.65
C GLN A 181 1.17 2.82 -7.55
N ASN A 182 0.50 3.72 -8.28
CA ASN A 182 1.16 4.74 -9.10
C ASN A 182 1.55 5.94 -8.22
N PHE A 183 2.82 6.37 -8.30
CA PHE A 183 3.32 7.48 -7.49
C PHE A 183 2.82 8.86 -7.92
N THR A 184 2.44 9.01 -9.18
CA THR A 184 2.03 10.32 -9.74
C THR A 184 0.67 10.79 -9.26
N GLN A 185 -0.17 9.90 -8.71
CA GLN A 185 -1.55 10.23 -8.31
C GLN A 185 -1.74 10.54 -6.82
N ASN A 186 -0.73 10.32 -5.97
CA ASN A 186 -0.89 10.42 -4.51
C ASN A 186 -0.53 11.79 -3.89
N SER A 187 -0.45 12.86 -4.69
CA SER A 187 -0.22 14.21 -4.17
C SER A 187 -1.46 14.86 -3.54
N SER A 188 -2.64 14.23 -3.54
CA SER A 188 -3.83 14.75 -2.86
C SER A 188 -4.09 14.03 -1.53
N PHE A 189 -3.97 14.77 -0.44
CA PHE A 189 -4.20 14.37 0.94
C PHE A 189 -5.48 13.53 1.16
N GLY A 190 -5.29 12.32 1.67
CA GLY A 190 -6.00 11.76 2.83
C GLY A 190 -7.50 11.47 2.71
N TYR A 191 -7.85 10.26 2.28
CA TYR A 191 -9.00 9.53 2.85
C TYR A 191 -8.69 8.03 2.97
N LYS A 192 -8.77 7.53 4.21
CA LYS A 192 -8.44 6.16 4.63
C LYS A 192 -9.56 5.17 4.27
N HIS A 193 -9.24 4.10 3.55
CA HIS A 193 -10.14 2.96 3.27
C HIS A 193 -9.63 1.60 3.83
N HIS A 194 -8.81 1.62 4.88
CA HIS A 194 -8.02 0.44 5.33
C HIS A 194 -8.81 -0.83 5.72
N ALA A 195 -10.04 -0.75 6.22
CA ALA A 195 -10.77 -1.95 6.66
C ALA A 195 -11.40 -2.74 5.49
N LEU A 196 -11.73 -2.05 4.39
CA LEU A 196 -12.24 -2.68 3.16
C LEU A 196 -11.09 -3.24 2.32
N GLU A 197 -9.91 -2.65 2.38
CA GLU A 197 -8.71 -3.10 1.66
C GLU A 197 -8.15 -4.41 2.21
N ASP A 198 -8.08 -4.61 3.53
CA ASP A 198 -7.70 -5.91 4.10
C ASP A 198 -8.71 -7.01 3.71
N HIS A 199 -10.00 -6.66 3.62
CA HIS A 199 -11.04 -7.57 3.14
C HIS A 199 -10.93 -7.84 1.63
N GLN A 200 -10.63 -6.82 0.83
CA GLN A 200 -10.38 -6.95 -0.60
C GLN A 200 -9.11 -7.72 -0.89
N TRP A 201 -8.09 -7.62 -0.05
CA TRP A 201 -6.85 -8.38 -0.16
C TRP A 201 -7.05 -9.85 0.20
N GLN A 202 -7.73 -10.13 1.32
CA GLN A 202 -8.19 -11.49 1.62
C GLN A 202 -9.05 -12.03 0.48
N GLN A 203 -9.98 -11.23 -0.06
CA GLN A 203 -10.77 -11.61 -1.23
C GLN A 203 -9.96 -11.73 -2.53
N MET A 204 -8.84 -11.04 -2.68
CA MET A 204 -7.97 -11.11 -3.87
C MET A 204 -7.12 -12.38 -3.85
N ILE A 205 -6.59 -12.76 -2.68
CA ILE A 205 -5.95 -14.07 -2.53
C ILE A 205 -6.97 -15.19 -2.67
N LEU A 206 -8.16 -15.02 -2.10
CA LEU A 206 -9.29 -15.94 -2.35
C LEU A 206 -9.77 -15.88 -3.82
N GLY A 207 -9.53 -14.78 -4.52
CA GLY A 207 -9.96 -14.53 -5.89
C GLY A 207 -9.25 -15.42 -6.92
N GLN A 208 -8.03 -15.89 -6.61
CA GLN A 208 -7.40 -16.96 -7.38
C GLN A 208 -8.18 -18.27 -7.32
N GLN A 209 -8.88 -18.57 -6.22
CA GLN A 209 -9.79 -19.73 -6.13
C GLN A 209 -11.08 -19.49 -6.92
N GLY A 210 -11.55 -18.24 -6.98
CA GLY A 210 -12.70 -17.84 -7.78
C GLY A 210 -12.49 -18.00 -9.28
N LEU A 211 -11.26 -17.77 -9.79
CA LEU A 211 -10.96 -17.90 -11.22
C LEU A 211 -10.87 -19.36 -11.69
N PHE A 212 -10.53 -20.30 -10.79
CA PHE A 212 -10.54 -21.74 -11.07
C PHE A 212 -11.98 -22.29 -11.09
N MET A 213 -12.85 -21.83 -10.16
CA MET A 213 -14.27 -22.22 -10.11
C MET A 213 -15.12 -21.55 -11.22
N ALA A 214 -14.80 -20.31 -11.60
CA ALA A 214 -15.51 -19.59 -12.67
C ALA A 214 -15.28 -20.19 -14.06
N ARG A 215 -14.21 -20.98 -14.26
CA ARG A 215 -13.96 -21.72 -15.50
C ARG A 215 -14.78 -23.02 -15.63
N GLN A 216 -15.32 -23.56 -14.54
CA GLN A 216 -16.27 -24.69 -14.58
C GLN A 216 -17.75 -24.24 -14.64
N GLY A 217 -18.05 -22.98 -14.33
CA GLY A 217 -19.43 -22.48 -14.15
C GLY A 217 -20.00 -21.58 -15.24
N ARG A 218 -19.40 -21.48 -16.44
CA ARG A 218 -19.92 -20.65 -17.55
C ARG A 218 -20.26 -21.47 -18.80
N ARG A 219 -21.33 -22.27 -18.68
CA ARG A 219 -22.38 -22.34 -19.70
C ARG A 219 -23.69 -22.06 -18.97
N ILE A 220 -24.57 -21.31 -19.65
CA ILE A 220 -25.97 -20.98 -19.31
C ILE A 220 -26.19 -19.52 -18.84
N LEU A 221 -26.91 -18.82 -19.74
CA LEU A 221 -27.71 -17.59 -19.63
C LEU A 221 -27.00 -16.23 -19.56
N GLY A 222 -27.20 -15.47 -20.64
CA GLY A 222 -27.03 -14.03 -20.68
C GLY A 222 -28.35 -13.28 -20.49
N GLY A 223 -28.29 -11.96 -20.68
CA GLY A 223 -29.46 -11.12 -20.88
C GLY A 223 -29.55 -9.89 -19.98
N ALA A 224 -29.36 -8.74 -20.63
CA ALA A 224 -30.04 -7.45 -20.41
C ALA A 224 -29.44 -6.39 -19.46
N SER A 225 -29.19 -5.25 -20.11
CA SER A 225 -28.91 -3.90 -19.62
C SER A 225 -30.12 -3.16 -19.07
N SER A 226 -29.86 -2.20 -18.18
CA SER A 226 -30.40 -0.82 -18.09
C SER A 226 -29.79 -0.24 -16.78
N SER A 227 -29.72 1.05 -16.45
CA SER A 227 -29.97 2.37 -17.04
C SER A 227 -29.42 3.36 -15.99
N ALA A 228 -28.86 4.48 -16.43
CA ALA A 228 -28.11 5.43 -15.61
C ALA A 228 -29.00 6.44 -14.87
N HIS A 229 -28.66 6.77 -13.61
CA HIS A 229 -28.97 8.06 -12.97
C HIS A 229 -27.86 8.45 -11.99
N THR A 230 -27.20 9.58 -12.27
CA THR A 230 -26.15 10.19 -11.43
C THR A 230 -26.73 11.41 -10.73
N PRO A 231 -26.68 11.53 -9.40
CA PRO A 231 -27.10 12.76 -8.72
C PRO A 231 -25.95 13.77 -8.68
N THR A 232 -26.29 15.01 -9.02
CA THR A 232 -25.45 16.21 -8.96
C THR A 232 -24.98 16.48 -7.53
N ILE A 233 -23.66 16.45 -7.30
CA ILE A 233 -23.04 16.80 -6.02
C ILE A 233 -22.79 18.31 -6.01
N ARG A 234 -23.43 18.97 -5.03
CA ARG A 234 -23.30 20.41 -4.74
C ARG A 234 -21.90 20.68 -4.19
N GLY A 235 -21.13 21.54 -4.87
CA GLY A 235 -19.77 21.90 -4.49
C GLY A 235 -19.74 22.71 -3.20
N ASN A 236 -19.09 22.17 -2.17
CA ASN A 236 -18.68 22.95 -1.00
C ASN A 236 -17.32 23.58 -1.32
N GLN A 237 -17.24 24.90 -1.27
CA GLN A 237 -15.97 25.63 -1.33
C GLN A 237 -15.12 25.22 -0.12
N SER A 238 -13.98 24.59 -0.40
CA SER A 238 -12.98 24.27 0.61
C SER A 238 -12.21 25.54 0.95
N HIS A 239 -12.41 26.07 2.15
CA HIS A 239 -11.48 27.04 2.72
C HIS A 239 -10.10 26.39 2.85
N ALA A 240 -9.13 26.88 2.09
CA ALA A 240 -7.74 26.45 2.16
C ALA A 240 -7.19 26.78 3.55
N LYS A 241 -7.07 25.76 4.41
CA LYS A 241 -6.36 25.89 5.69
C LYS A 241 -4.88 26.04 5.37
N SER A 242 -4.27 27.11 5.88
CA SER A 242 -2.81 27.29 5.86
C SER A 242 -2.14 26.01 6.39
N PRO A 243 -1.12 25.48 5.70
CA PRO A 243 -0.39 24.32 6.19
C PRO A 243 0.35 24.71 7.45
N ASN A 244 -0.19 24.31 8.61
CA ASN A 244 0.54 24.40 9.85
C ASN A 244 1.66 23.36 9.76
N PHE A 245 2.89 23.80 9.49
CA PHE A 245 4.08 22.95 9.47
C PHE A 245 4.44 22.56 10.90
N ASP A 246 3.66 21.65 11.47
CA ASP A 246 3.93 21.11 12.79
C ASP A 246 5.30 20.42 12.78
N SER A 247 6.19 20.84 13.68
CA SER A 247 7.56 20.34 13.81
C SER A 247 7.63 18.85 14.18
N ASN A 248 6.49 18.25 14.55
CA ASN A 248 6.36 16.87 14.99
C ASN A 248 5.96 15.88 13.89
N VAL A 249 5.63 16.33 12.67
CA VAL A 249 5.32 15.41 11.57
C VAL A 249 6.62 14.74 11.10
N PRO A 250 6.66 13.41 10.91
CA PRO A 250 7.80 12.73 10.32
C PRO A 250 8.24 13.47 9.05
N VAL A 251 9.49 13.93 9.05
CA VAL A 251 10.01 14.78 7.97
C VAL A 251 10.04 14.01 6.63
N GLU A 252 10.16 12.69 6.72
CA GLU A 252 10.24 11.82 5.56
C GLU A 252 8.85 11.34 5.13
N PRO A 253 8.58 11.29 3.81
CA PRO A 253 7.37 10.67 3.29
C PRO A 253 7.38 9.16 3.60
N ILE A 254 6.55 8.76 4.55
CA ILE A 254 6.31 7.35 4.85
C ILE A 254 5.27 6.84 3.87
N ARG A 255 5.63 5.79 3.12
CA ARG A 255 4.66 5.13 2.27
C ARG A 255 3.69 4.29 3.08
N GLU A 256 2.39 4.41 2.79
CA GLU A 256 1.39 3.47 3.27
C GLU A 256 1.46 2.17 2.43
N PRO A 257 1.83 1.02 3.04
CA PRO A 257 1.85 -0.23 2.32
C PRO A 257 0.44 -0.66 1.94
N PRO A 258 0.29 -1.52 0.91
CA PRO A 258 -1.02 -2.08 0.54
C PRO A 258 -1.62 -3.00 1.61
N LEU A 259 -0.81 -3.45 2.57
CA LEU A 259 -1.24 -4.22 3.73
C LEU A 259 -1.50 -3.29 4.91
N SER A 260 -2.43 -3.63 5.81
CA SER A 260 -2.54 -2.89 7.06
C SER A 260 -1.22 -2.88 7.84
N LYS A 261 -1.01 -1.80 8.61
CA LYS A 261 0.22 -1.56 9.39
C LYS A 261 0.56 -2.77 10.28
N ARG A 262 -0.46 -3.47 10.80
CA ARG A 262 -0.32 -4.70 11.59
C ARG A 262 0.38 -5.80 10.81
N TYR A 263 -0.15 -6.20 9.64
CA TYR A 263 0.41 -7.32 8.87
C TYR A 263 1.75 -6.98 8.24
N PHE A 264 1.91 -5.76 7.73
CA PHE A 264 3.20 -5.33 7.18
C PHE A 264 4.31 -5.41 8.24
N ASN A 265 4.02 -5.00 9.49
CA ASN A 265 4.98 -5.09 10.60
C ASN A 265 5.22 -6.54 11.09
N MET A 266 4.39 -7.50 10.66
CA MET A 266 4.62 -8.92 10.94
C MET A 266 5.58 -9.57 9.94
N ILE A 267 5.82 -8.93 8.78
CA ILE A 267 6.73 -9.44 7.76
C ILE A 267 8.16 -9.32 8.27
N GLN A 268 8.89 -10.44 8.23
CA GLN A 268 10.30 -10.49 8.63
C GLN A 268 11.24 -10.74 7.46
N SER A 269 10.71 -11.17 6.31
CA SER A 269 11.50 -11.43 5.11
C SER A 269 10.97 -10.61 3.95
N PHE A 270 11.82 -9.77 3.36
CA PHE A 270 11.48 -8.94 2.21
C PHE A 270 12.39 -9.27 1.03
N ARG A 271 11.83 -9.22 -0.17
CA ARG A 271 12.57 -9.20 -1.42
C ARG A 271 12.24 -7.90 -2.16
N ILE A 272 13.21 -7.07 -2.47
CA ILE A 272 13.02 -5.82 -3.19
C ILE A 272 13.56 -6.01 -4.60
N GLU A 273 12.66 -5.93 -5.57
CA GLU A 273 12.94 -6.13 -6.98
C GLU A 273 12.92 -4.78 -7.68
N ILE A 274 14.09 -4.26 -8.04
CA ILE A 274 14.26 -2.99 -8.75
C ILE A 274 14.36 -3.30 -10.23
N VAL A 275 13.30 -3.01 -10.98
CA VAL A 275 13.22 -3.30 -12.41
C VAL A 275 13.32 -1.99 -13.18
N LEU A 276 14.41 -1.78 -13.92
CA LEU A 276 14.64 -0.64 -14.79
C LEU A 276 14.27 -1.05 -16.22
N PRO A 277 13.05 -0.77 -16.70
CA PRO A 277 12.64 -1.25 -18.00
C PRO A 277 13.45 -0.56 -19.10
N SER A 278 13.59 -1.25 -20.24
CA SER A 278 14.13 -0.60 -21.44
C SER A 278 13.26 0.63 -21.74
N PRO A 279 13.83 1.84 -21.83
CA PRO A 279 13.16 2.98 -22.44
C PRO A 279 12.55 2.48 -23.76
N SER A 280 11.22 2.52 -23.87
CA SER A 280 10.62 2.22 -25.16
C SER A 280 11.14 3.26 -26.16
N ALA A 281 11.42 2.82 -27.38
CA ALA A 281 12.05 3.61 -28.44
C ALA A 281 11.39 4.98 -28.68
N TRP A 282 10.16 5.17 -28.21
CA TRP A 282 9.35 6.38 -28.34
C TRP A 282 9.65 7.49 -27.31
N TRP A 283 10.46 7.25 -26.27
CA TRP A 283 10.66 8.23 -25.17
C TRP A 283 12.07 8.82 -25.05
N LEU A 284 13.04 8.33 -25.81
CA LEU A 284 14.41 8.84 -25.73
C LEU A 284 14.62 9.98 -26.73
N PRO A 285 15.12 11.16 -26.29
CA PRO A 285 15.54 12.22 -27.18
C PRO A 285 16.70 11.74 -28.08
N ASN A 286 16.75 12.23 -29.32
CA ASN A 286 17.77 11.83 -30.32
C ASN A 286 19.23 12.17 -29.96
N SER A 287 19.49 12.90 -28.88
CA SER A 287 20.86 13.30 -28.48
C SER A 287 21.35 12.55 -27.24
N ASP A 288 22.60 12.10 -27.25
CA ASP A 288 23.25 11.37 -26.16
C ASP A 288 23.22 12.11 -24.81
N ALA A 289 23.43 13.44 -24.81
CA ALA A 289 23.44 14.24 -23.59
C ALA A 289 22.06 14.31 -22.91
N ALA A 290 21.00 14.50 -23.71
CA ALA A 290 19.62 14.50 -23.18
C ALA A 290 19.19 13.10 -22.72
N SER A 291 19.65 12.06 -23.41
CA SER A 291 19.45 10.65 -23.01
C SER A 291 20.09 10.35 -21.65
N HIS A 292 21.32 10.80 -21.41
CA HIS A 292 22.01 10.64 -20.13
C HIS A 292 21.27 11.36 -18.99
N LYS A 293 20.88 12.63 -19.21
CA LYS A 293 20.12 13.41 -18.21
C LYS A 293 18.77 12.78 -17.89
N ALA A 294 18.04 12.29 -18.90
CA ALA A 294 16.77 11.60 -18.70
C ALA A 294 16.95 10.29 -17.92
N SER A 295 17.98 9.52 -18.25
CA SER A 295 18.32 8.27 -17.54
C SER A 295 18.65 8.53 -16.08
N MET A 296 19.47 9.54 -15.79
CA MET A 296 19.81 9.93 -14.43
C MET A 296 18.59 10.45 -13.65
N SER A 297 17.70 11.22 -14.30
CA SER A 297 16.44 11.65 -13.67
C SER A 297 15.62 10.45 -13.21
N ARG A 298 15.47 9.45 -14.08
CA ARG A 298 14.75 8.21 -13.73
C ARG A 298 15.41 7.49 -12.56
N LEU A 299 16.74 7.38 -12.53
CA LEU A 299 17.46 6.79 -11.40
C LEU A 299 17.16 7.52 -10.07
N LEU A 300 17.12 8.85 -10.10
CA LEU A 300 16.76 9.64 -8.92
C LEU A 300 15.30 9.41 -8.49
N ASP A 301 14.38 9.22 -9.44
CA ASP A 301 12.98 8.85 -9.13
C ASP A 301 12.91 7.47 -8.44
N TYR A 302 13.68 6.48 -8.90
CA TYR A 302 13.81 5.20 -8.18
C TYR A 302 14.37 5.40 -6.76
N CYS A 303 15.40 6.24 -6.58
CA CYS A 303 15.93 6.54 -5.25
C CYS A 303 14.87 7.18 -4.34
N ASP A 304 14.04 8.11 -4.85
CA ASP A 304 12.92 8.69 -4.09
C ASP A 304 11.94 7.60 -3.62
N HIS A 305 11.60 6.67 -4.51
CA HIS A 305 10.71 5.54 -4.18
C HIS A 305 11.32 4.60 -3.16
N LEU A 306 12.61 4.30 -3.31
CA LEU A 306 13.37 3.48 -2.37
C LEU A 306 13.44 4.17 -1.01
N HIS A 307 13.72 5.47 -0.92
CA HIS A 307 13.73 6.18 0.36
C HIS A 307 12.39 6.14 1.09
N ARG A 308 11.28 6.26 0.35
CA ARG A 308 9.92 6.13 0.91
C ARG A 308 9.67 4.71 1.44
N LEU A 309 10.12 3.69 0.72
CA LEU A 309 10.05 2.29 1.13
C LEU A 309 10.94 2.02 2.36
N ILE A 310 12.20 2.44 2.33
CA ILE A 310 13.14 2.32 3.45
C ILE A 310 12.61 3.06 4.68
N GLY A 311 12.05 4.25 4.51
CA GLY A 311 11.38 4.98 5.60
C GLY A 311 10.25 4.16 6.25
N ARG A 312 9.49 3.40 5.45
CA ARG A 312 8.47 2.49 5.97
C ARG A 312 9.07 1.27 6.68
N LEU A 313 10.14 0.67 6.14
CA LEU A 313 10.84 -0.47 6.74
C LEU A 313 11.50 -0.11 8.07
N ARG A 314 12.07 1.09 8.20
CA ARG A 314 12.67 1.62 9.45
C ARG A 314 11.68 1.70 10.62
N ILE A 315 10.37 1.79 10.35
CA ILE A 315 9.33 1.86 11.38
C ILE A 315 8.96 0.47 11.92
N ILE A 316 9.43 -0.61 11.27
CA ILE A 316 9.23 -1.96 11.76
C ILE A 316 10.06 -2.10 13.04
N GLN A 317 9.37 -2.29 14.18
CA GLN A 317 10.01 -2.40 15.50
C GLN A 317 10.83 -3.68 15.68
N ARG A 318 10.64 -4.66 14.80
CA ARG A 318 11.29 -5.97 14.87
C ARG A 318 12.42 -6.01 13.84
N PRO A 319 13.52 -6.73 14.13
CA PRO A 319 14.56 -6.96 13.15
C PRO A 319 13.99 -7.63 11.89
N ILE A 320 14.45 -7.17 10.74
CA ILE A 320 14.16 -7.80 9.44
C ILE A 320 15.07 -9.03 9.37
N ALA A 321 14.49 -10.23 9.43
CA ALA A 321 15.26 -11.47 9.42
C ALA A 321 16.02 -11.67 8.11
N ARG A 322 15.45 -11.26 6.98
CA ARG A 322 16.05 -11.42 5.65
C ARG A 322 15.61 -10.28 4.73
N LEU A 323 16.57 -9.66 4.06
CA LEU A 323 16.32 -8.63 3.05
C LEU A 323 17.10 -8.98 1.81
N GLU A 324 16.38 -9.29 0.74
CA GLU A 324 16.97 -9.67 -0.53
C GLU A 324 16.76 -8.57 -1.55
N ILE A 325 17.79 -8.22 -2.27
CA ILE A 325 17.74 -7.20 -3.31
C ILE A 325 17.99 -7.86 -4.66
N VAL A 326 17.16 -7.53 -5.64
CA VAL A 326 17.29 -7.97 -7.03
C VAL A 326 17.23 -6.74 -7.90
N ILE A 327 18.17 -6.57 -8.81
CA ILE A 327 18.19 -5.45 -9.74
C ILE A 327 18.15 -5.99 -11.16
N ARG A 328 17.13 -5.60 -11.93
CA ARG A 328 16.96 -6.00 -13.32
C ARG A 328 17.06 -4.78 -14.22
N PHE A 329 17.98 -4.82 -15.16
CA PHE A 329 18.21 -3.77 -16.14
C PHE A 329 17.63 -4.16 -17.49
N GLY A 330 16.90 -3.26 -18.12
CA GLY A 330 16.45 -3.41 -19.49
C GLY A 330 17.55 -3.14 -20.51
N ASN A 331 17.26 -3.48 -21.76
CA ASN A 331 18.22 -3.46 -22.87
C ASN A 331 18.72 -2.06 -23.33
N ALA A 332 18.42 -0.96 -22.63
CA ALA A 332 19.07 0.33 -22.94
C ALA A 332 20.24 0.65 -22.00
N TYR A 333 20.43 -0.13 -20.95
CA TYR A 333 21.59 -0.03 -20.07
C TYR A 333 22.74 -0.93 -20.57
N LEU A 334 22.85 -1.08 -21.90
CA LEU A 334 23.68 -2.08 -22.59
C LEU A 334 25.17 -1.98 -22.30
N ASN A 335 25.66 -0.81 -21.90
CA ASN A 335 27.04 -0.70 -21.50
C ASN A 335 27.23 -1.39 -20.15
N ARG A 336 27.65 -2.66 -20.19
CA ARG A 336 27.94 -3.50 -19.02
C ARG A 336 28.84 -2.80 -17.99
N ARG A 337 29.67 -1.84 -18.43
CA ARG A 337 30.55 -1.04 -17.56
C ARG A 337 29.80 -0.11 -16.61
N ASP A 338 28.60 0.34 -16.99
CA ASP A 338 27.81 1.30 -16.21
C ASP A 338 26.85 0.62 -15.24
N VAL A 339 26.59 -0.67 -15.40
CA VAL A 339 25.60 -1.38 -14.59
C VAL A 339 25.99 -1.47 -13.11
N PHE A 340 27.25 -1.74 -12.78
CA PHE A 340 27.69 -1.78 -11.38
C PHE A 340 27.67 -0.39 -10.70
N PRO A 341 28.16 0.69 -11.32
CA PRO A 341 27.98 2.04 -10.79
C PRO A 341 26.51 2.42 -10.57
N ILE A 342 25.61 2.08 -11.50
CA ILE A 342 24.18 2.37 -11.37
C ILE A 342 23.56 1.52 -10.24
N ALA A 343 23.89 0.23 -10.15
CA ALA A 343 23.45 -0.63 -9.07
C ALA A 343 23.91 -0.08 -7.70
N GLN A 344 25.18 0.31 -7.59
CA GLN A 344 25.71 0.96 -6.39
C GLN A 344 24.91 2.22 -6.04
N PHE A 345 24.56 3.04 -7.04
CA PHE A 345 23.78 4.24 -6.84
C PHE A 345 22.38 3.94 -6.28
N LEU A 346 21.67 2.96 -6.87
CA LEU A 346 20.34 2.51 -6.42
C LEU A 346 20.35 1.86 -5.03
N LEU A 347 21.51 1.39 -4.56
CA LEU A 347 21.66 0.80 -3.23
C LEU A 347 21.91 1.84 -2.12
N ARG A 348 22.24 3.09 -2.45
CA ARG A 348 22.48 4.15 -1.45
C ARG A 348 21.32 4.38 -0.48
N PRO A 349 20.03 4.35 -0.90
CA PRO A 349 18.92 4.46 0.03
C PRO A 349 18.92 3.44 1.17
N PHE A 350 19.50 2.25 0.95
CA PHE A 350 19.56 1.17 1.95
C PHE A 350 20.53 1.44 3.09
N ARG A 351 21.48 2.39 2.95
CA ARG A 351 22.39 2.80 4.04
C ARG A 351 21.64 3.31 5.27
N ARG A 352 20.37 3.69 5.11
CA ARG A 352 19.51 4.22 6.19
C ARG A 352 18.78 3.11 6.96
N LEU A 353 18.85 1.88 6.46
CA LEU A 353 18.29 0.71 7.10
C LEU A 353 19.33 0.12 8.06
N HIS A 354 18.83 -0.42 9.17
CA HIS A 354 19.62 -1.12 10.20
C HIS A 354 18.72 -2.21 10.80
N ASN A 355 19.24 -3.04 11.71
CA ASN A 355 18.51 -4.17 12.27
C ASN A 355 18.05 -5.20 11.21
N VAL A 356 18.87 -5.44 10.18
CA VAL A 356 18.63 -6.46 9.15
C VAL A 356 19.57 -7.65 9.41
N ALA A 357 19.03 -8.80 9.80
CA ALA A 357 19.86 -9.95 10.19
C ALA A 357 20.60 -10.60 9.00
N LYS A 358 19.99 -10.60 7.82
CA LYS A 358 20.58 -11.15 6.59
C LYS A 358 20.25 -10.27 5.37
N PRO A 359 20.98 -9.15 5.18
CA PRO A 359 20.94 -8.41 3.92
C PRO A 359 21.69 -9.19 2.84
N ASP A 360 21.13 -9.22 1.63
CA ASP A 360 21.73 -9.94 0.50
C ASP A 360 21.37 -9.26 -0.83
N LEU A 361 22.31 -9.30 -1.78
CA LEU A 361 22.09 -8.88 -3.17
C LEU A 361 22.08 -10.15 -4.02
N LEU A 362 20.89 -10.68 -4.27
CA LEU A 362 20.72 -11.98 -4.90
C LEU A 362 21.16 -12.01 -6.36
N SER A 363 20.83 -10.97 -7.13
CA SER A 363 21.12 -10.94 -8.56
C SER A 363 21.12 -9.51 -9.09
N ILE A 364 22.02 -9.30 -10.06
CA ILE A 364 21.93 -8.20 -11.02
C ILE A 364 21.80 -8.84 -12.39
N THR A 365 20.70 -8.58 -13.09
CA THR A 365 20.47 -9.10 -14.45
C THR A 365 20.33 -7.97 -15.45
N ILE A 366 20.75 -8.22 -16.70
CA ILE A 366 20.48 -7.35 -17.85
C ILE A 366 19.66 -8.15 -18.85
N GLN A 367 18.57 -7.57 -19.34
CA GLN A 367 17.83 -8.09 -20.46
C GLN A 367 18.53 -7.69 -21.76
N ASP A 368 19.03 -8.65 -22.52
CA ASP A 368 19.58 -8.48 -23.86
C ASP A 368 18.63 -9.06 -24.94
N SER A 369 19.09 -9.10 -26.19
CA SER A 369 18.31 -9.66 -27.31
C SER A 369 18.11 -11.18 -27.23
N LEU A 370 18.93 -11.90 -26.47
CA LEU A 370 18.93 -13.36 -26.33
C LEU A 370 18.23 -13.82 -25.04
N GLY A 371 18.05 -12.95 -24.05
CA GLY A 371 17.35 -13.26 -22.79
C GLY A 371 17.79 -12.37 -21.62
N GLU A 372 17.54 -12.85 -20.39
CA GLU A 372 18.13 -12.25 -19.20
C GLU A 372 19.51 -12.85 -18.93
N VAL A 373 20.53 -12.00 -18.83
CA VAL A 373 21.91 -12.37 -18.48
C VAL A 373 22.21 -11.95 -17.05
N GLU A 374 22.61 -12.92 -16.22
CA GLU A 374 23.05 -12.67 -14.85
C GLU A 374 24.50 -12.15 -14.84
N LEU A 375 24.73 -11.04 -14.14
CA LEU A 375 26.04 -10.40 -14.04
C LEU A 375 26.81 -10.76 -12.78
N LEU A 376 26.14 -11.21 -11.72
CA LEU A 376 26.79 -11.64 -10.47
C LEU A 376 27.30 -13.09 -10.58
N THR A 377 28.06 -13.39 -11.63
CA THR A 377 28.72 -14.70 -11.80
C THR A 377 29.89 -14.84 -10.83
N ARG A 378 30.41 -16.05 -10.59
CA ARG A 378 31.45 -16.31 -9.57
C ARG A 378 32.65 -15.34 -9.58
N ASP A 379 33.02 -14.81 -10.74
CA ASP A 379 34.19 -13.94 -10.94
C ASP A 379 33.83 -12.45 -11.15
N TRP A 380 32.59 -12.04 -10.86
CA TRP A 380 32.12 -10.66 -11.12
C TRP A 380 32.97 -9.60 -10.39
N ALA A 381 33.43 -9.93 -9.18
CA ALA A 381 34.25 -9.08 -8.34
C ALA A 381 35.70 -8.90 -8.85
N SER A 382 36.16 -9.75 -9.79
CA SER A 382 37.50 -9.62 -10.38
C SER A 382 37.63 -8.42 -11.32
N SER A 383 36.51 -7.90 -11.84
CA SER A 383 36.51 -6.68 -12.65
C SER A 383 36.69 -5.43 -11.76
N PRO A 384 37.37 -4.35 -12.23
CA PRO A 384 37.55 -3.14 -11.41
C PRO A 384 36.24 -2.51 -10.91
N ALA A 385 35.18 -2.55 -11.73
CA ALA A 385 33.86 -2.05 -11.34
C ALA A 385 33.13 -3.00 -10.38
N GLY A 386 33.26 -4.32 -10.60
CA GLY A 386 32.72 -5.33 -9.71
C GLY A 386 33.37 -5.30 -8.33
N GLY A 387 34.69 -5.21 -8.25
CA GLY A 387 35.42 -5.09 -6.98
C GLY A 387 35.01 -3.86 -6.16
N LYS A 388 34.79 -2.71 -6.82
CA LYS A 388 34.25 -1.50 -6.17
C LYS A 388 32.85 -1.72 -5.59
N LEU A 389 31.96 -2.37 -6.34
CA LEU A 389 30.63 -2.69 -5.85
C LEU A 389 30.68 -3.75 -4.74
N ALA A 390 31.55 -4.76 -4.82
CA ALA A 390 31.72 -5.77 -3.78
C ALA A 390 32.16 -5.14 -2.44
N ALA A 391 33.21 -4.31 -2.47
CA ALA A 391 33.66 -3.57 -1.28
C ALA A 391 32.55 -2.64 -0.73
N TYR A 392 31.77 -2.01 -1.61
CA TYR A 392 30.62 -1.21 -1.18
C TYR A 392 29.53 -2.05 -0.52
N LEU A 393 29.22 -3.24 -1.05
CA LEU A 393 28.21 -4.15 -0.51
C LEU A 393 28.62 -4.68 0.86
N GLU A 394 29.89 -5.05 1.05
CA GLU A 394 30.41 -5.47 2.35
C GLU A 394 30.14 -4.41 3.42
N HIS A 395 30.57 -3.17 3.18
CA HIS A 395 30.33 -2.06 4.09
C HIS A 395 28.83 -1.77 4.28
N LEU A 396 28.03 -1.81 3.22
CA LEU A 396 26.59 -1.59 3.29
C LEU A 396 25.90 -2.66 4.15
N PHE A 397 26.27 -3.93 3.97
CA PHE A 397 25.66 -5.07 4.66
C PHE A 397 26.07 -5.14 6.13
N GLU A 398 27.32 -4.82 6.44
CA GLU A 398 27.78 -4.62 7.82
C GLU A 398 26.94 -3.52 8.50
N HIS A 399 26.77 -2.38 7.83
CA HIS A 399 25.97 -1.27 8.35
C HIS A 399 24.49 -1.63 8.56
N MET A 400 23.86 -2.30 7.59
CA MET A 400 22.46 -2.75 7.72
C MET A 400 22.26 -3.80 8.82
N SER A 401 23.29 -4.61 9.08
CA SER A 401 23.28 -5.63 10.13
C SER A 401 23.50 -5.06 11.53
N SER A 402 24.01 -3.84 11.63
CA SER A 402 24.18 -3.14 12.90
C SER A 402 22.84 -2.93 13.61
N SER A 403 22.86 -3.03 14.95
CA SER A 403 21.71 -2.72 15.79
C SER A 403 21.56 -1.22 16.07
N GLN A 404 22.64 -0.45 15.89
CA GLN A 404 22.63 0.98 16.12
C GLN A 404 21.97 1.70 14.94
N PRO A 405 21.10 2.70 15.21
CA PRO A 405 20.52 3.49 14.15
C PRO A 405 21.62 4.26 13.41
N PRO A 406 21.55 4.39 12.08
CA PRO A 406 22.47 5.22 11.33
C PRO A 406 22.43 6.66 11.85
N PRO A 407 23.56 7.38 11.86
CA PRO A 407 23.53 8.82 12.10
C PRO A 407 22.57 9.47 11.11
N GLU A 408 21.69 10.33 11.63
CA GLU A 408 20.73 11.05 10.79
C GLU A 408 21.50 12.06 9.94
N LEU A 409 21.57 11.80 8.64
CA LEU A 409 22.27 12.65 7.69
C LEU A 409 21.44 13.93 7.43
N PRO A 410 21.95 15.13 7.78
CA PRO A 410 21.17 16.38 7.72
C PRO A 410 20.57 16.65 6.33
N VAL A 411 21.33 16.36 5.27
CA VAL A 411 20.95 16.57 3.86
C VAL A 411 19.63 15.86 3.50
N PHE A 412 19.37 14.69 4.06
CA PHE A 412 18.12 13.96 3.79
C PHE A 412 16.92 14.65 4.40
N LYS A 413 17.04 15.09 5.65
CA LYS A 413 15.98 15.79 6.37
C LYS A 413 15.60 17.08 5.66
N VAL A 414 16.60 17.89 5.30
CA VAL A 414 16.36 19.16 4.60
C VAL A 414 15.84 18.95 3.17
N TYR A 415 16.26 17.89 2.47
CA TYR A 415 15.73 17.56 1.14
C TYR A 415 14.21 17.35 1.16
N TRP A 416 13.68 16.53 2.08
CA TRP A 416 12.24 16.28 2.12
C TRP A 416 11.42 17.49 2.56
N GLN A 417 12.01 18.35 3.41
CA GLN A 417 11.41 19.65 3.72
C GLN A 417 11.34 20.55 2.49
N LEU A 418 12.42 20.59 1.69
CA LEU A 418 12.47 21.31 0.43
C LEU A 418 11.45 20.75 -0.57
N GLU A 419 11.42 19.44 -0.82
CA GLU A 419 10.46 18.80 -1.74
C GLU A 419 9.01 19.15 -1.37
N ARG A 420 8.68 19.09 -0.07
CA ARG A 420 7.34 19.44 0.44
C ARG A 420 7.02 20.91 0.23
N LEU A 421 7.96 21.81 0.54
CA LEU A 421 7.81 23.25 0.31
C LEU A 421 7.59 23.56 -1.17
N LEU A 422 8.42 23.00 -2.04
CA LEU A 422 8.32 23.22 -3.48
C LEU A 422 7.04 22.64 -4.08
N SER A 423 6.59 21.49 -3.58
CA SER A 423 5.30 20.91 -3.98
C SER A 423 4.14 21.83 -3.59
N TYR A 424 4.16 22.37 -2.37
CA TYR A 424 3.17 23.34 -1.90
C TYR A 424 3.17 24.62 -2.75
N MET A 425 4.35 25.17 -3.05
CA MET A 425 4.49 26.34 -3.93
C MET A 425 3.93 26.04 -5.32
N LYS A 426 4.25 24.89 -5.92
CA LYS A 426 3.74 24.49 -7.23
C LYS A 426 2.21 24.36 -7.25
N GLU A 427 1.61 23.89 -6.16
CA GLU A 427 0.16 23.78 -6.03
C GLU A 427 -0.54 25.13 -5.88
N HIS A 428 0.09 26.11 -5.23
CA HIS A 428 -0.50 27.43 -5.01
C HIS A 428 -0.26 28.37 -6.20
N TYR A 429 0.89 28.26 -6.85
CA TYR A 429 1.29 29.10 -7.99
C TYR A 429 1.07 28.36 -9.31
N ARG A 430 -0.10 27.73 -9.48
CA ARG A 430 -0.47 26.94 -10.67
C ARG A 430 -0.39 27.72 -11.99
N HIS A 431 -0.32 29.06 -11.94
CA HIS A 431 -0.10 29.90 -13.10
C HIS A 431 1.40 30.11 -13.33
N ALA A 432 1.86 29.76 -14.53
CA ALA A 432 3.24 29.53 -14.93
C ALA A 432 4.15 30.75 -14.76
N HIS A 433 4.58 31.04 -13.53
CA HIS A 433 5.67 31.98 -13.33
C HIS A 433 6.94 31.34 -13.92
N PRO A 434 7.57 31.92 -14.95
CA PRO A 434 8.69 31.29 -15.65
C PRO A 434 9.85 30.94 -14.70
N LYS A 435 10.04 31.75 -13.64
CA LYS A 435 11.05 31.50 -12.60
C LYS A 435 10.76 30.25 -11.76
N ILE A 436 9.49 29.93 -11.50
CA ILE A 436 9.11 28.68 -10.80
C ILE A 436 9.44 27.45 -11.65
N GLY A 437 9.44 27.57 -12.98
CA GLY A 437 9.94 26.52 -13.87
C GLY A 437 11.39 26.11 -13.56
N LYS A 438 12.26 27.08 -13.22
CA LYS A 438 13.68 26.83 -12.88
C LYS A 438 13.85 25.99 -11.62
N ILE A 439 12.91 26.09 -10.67
CA ILE A 439 12.93 25.31 -9.42
C ILE A 439 12.90 23.81 -9.69
N THR A 440 12.24 23.36 -10.76
CA THR A 440 12.22 21.92 -11.12
C THR A 440 13.64 21.40 -11.42
N GLY A 441 14.48 22.22 -12.06
CA GLY A 441 15.89 21.90 -12.28
C GLY A 441 16.71 21.86 -10.99
N LEU A 442 16.40 22.75 -10.04
CA LEU A 442 17.03 22.76 -8.71
C LEU A 442 16.66 21.54 -7.88
N LEU A 443 15.42 21.04 -7.98
CA LEU A 443 15.00 19.81 -7.28
C LEU A 443 15.80 18.59 -7.78
N TYR A 444 16.05 18.51 -9.10
CA TYR A 444 16.93 17.48 -9.66
C TYR A 444 18.35 17.55 -9.07
N ALA A 445 18.94 18.75 -9.00
CA ALA A 445 20.25 18.93 -8.39
C ALA A 445 20.24 18.58 -6.88
N ALA A 446 19.16 18.91 -6.17
CA ALA A 446 18.99 18.62 -4.75
C ALA A 446 18.90 17.12 -4.49
N ARG A 447 18.20 16.38 -5.37
CA ARG A 447 18.15 14.91 -5.35
C ARG A 447 19.54 14.32 -5.50
N PHE A 448 20.31 14.80 -6.48
CA PHE A 448 21.67 14.32 -6.68
C PHE A 448 22.56 14.60 -5.47
N ALA A 449 22.54 15.85 -4.95
CA ALA A 449 23.29 16.25 -3.76
C ALA A 449 22.94 15.38 -2.53
N ARG A 450 21.66 15.02 -2.36
CA ARG A 450 21.22 14.07 -1.34
C ARG A 450 21.88 12.70 -1.51
N GLU A 451 21.88 12.14 -2.72
CA GLU A 451 22.46 10.82 -2.96
C GLU A 451 23.97 10.78 -2.74
N VAL A 452 24.70 11.87 -3.02
CA VAL A 452 26.16 11.96 -2.76
C VAL A 452 26.50 12.51 -1.36
N GLU A 453 25.48 12.76 -0.53
CA GLU A 453 25.63 13.32 0.83
C GLU A 453 26.34 14.69 0.87
N ASP A 454 26.21 15.48 -0.20
CA ASP A 454 26.87 16.78 -0.36
C ASP A 454 26.02 17.92 0.19
N LEU A 455 26.22 18.21 1.49
CA LEU A 455 25.53 19.30 2.18
C LEU A 455 25.90 20.69 1.63
N SER A 456 27.12 20.86 1.11
CA SER A 456 27.60 22.14 0.58
C SER A 456 26.89 22.47 -0.73
N SER A 457 26.81 21.51 -1.66
CA SER A 457 26.03 21.65 -2.89
C SER A 457 24.54 21.84 -2.58
N PHE A 458 24.00 21.10 -1.61
CA PHE A 458 22.61 21.29 -1.19
C PHE A 458 22.35 22.72 -0.67
N ARG A 459 23.27 23.28 0.14
CA ARG A 459 23.16 24.66 0.63
C ARG A 459 23.16 25.68 -0.52
N ALA A 460 24.03 25.49 -1.51
CA ALA A 460 24.05 26.36 -2.70
C ALA A 460 22.72 26.30 -3.46
N ILE A 461 22.11 25.11 -3.59
CA ILE A 461 20.80 24.93 -4.20
C ILE A 461 19.71 25.61 -3.39
N TRP A 462 19.73 25.47 -2.06
CA TRP A 462 18.77 26.13 -1.17
C TRP A 462 18.83 27.65 -1.32
N ASN A 463 20.02 28.25 -1.34
CA ASN A 463 20.17 29.69 -1.55
C ASN A 463 19.55 30.13 -2.88
N GLN A 464 19.78 29.39 -3.97
CA GLN A 464 19.15 29.68 -5.26
C GLN A 464 17.61 29.57 -5.21
N VAL A 465 17.06 28.61 -4.46
CA VAL A 465 15.61 28.52 -4.26
C VAL A 465 15.08 29.74 -3.51
N VAL A 466 15.79 30.18 -2.47
CA VAL A 466 15.44 31.39 -1.69
C VAL A 466 15.52 32.65 -2.55
N ASP A 467 16.56 32.78 -3.39
CA ASP A 467 16.73 33.92 -4.29
C ASP A 467 15.60 33.98 -5.32
N ILE A 468 15.30 32.84 -5.98
CA ILE A 468 14.19 32.74 -6.94
C ILE A 468 12.85 33.09 -6.28
N TRP A 469 12.63 32.62 -5.05
CA TRP A 469 11.39 32.89 -4.33
C TRP A 469 11.28 34.37 -3.92
N SER A 470 12.36 34.95 -3.42
CA SER A 470 12.41 36.37 -3.03
C SER A 470 12.17 37.28 -4.23
N ASP A 471 12.75 36.94 -5.38
CA ASP A 471 12.46 37.59 -6.67
C ASP A 471 10.97 37.54 -7.03
N CYS A 472 10.33 36.37 -6.91
CA CYS A 472 8.91 36.22 -7.22
C CYS A 472 8.03 37.06 -6.26
N LEU A 473 8.41 37.14 -4.98
CA LEU A 473 7.71 37.97 -4.00
C LEU A 473 7.85 39.46 -4.31
N ASN A 474 9.06 39.91 -4.69
CA ASN A 474 9.29 41.30 -5.07
C ASN A 474 8.46 41.71 -6.28
N GLU A 475 8.40 40.85 -7.31
CA GLU A 475 7.54 41.08 -8.49
C GLU A 475 6.06 41.12 -8.12
N HIS A 476 5.63 40.30 -7.15
CA HIS A 476 4.24 40.34 -6.66
C HIS A 476 3.92 41.65 -5.91
N VAL A 477 4.86 42.15 -5.09
CA VAL A 477 4.72 43.44 -4.40
C VAL A 477 4.66 44.59 -5.42
N GLU A 478 5.51 44.57 -6.44
CA GLU A 478 5.48 45.57 -7.52
C GLU A 478 4.15 45.53 -8.28
N PHE A 479 3.66 44.34 -8.62
CA PHE A 479 2.36 44.15 -9.24
C PHE A 479 1.22 44.72 -8.38
N GLN A 480 1.20 44.43 -7.09
CA GLN A 480 0.20 44.98 -6.16
C GLN A 480 0.23 46.52 -6.12
N SER A 481 1.43 47.10 -6.08
CA SER A 481 1.62 48.56 -6.12
C SER A 481 1.05 49.16 -7.41
N ASN A 482 1.35 48.57 -8.56
CA ASN A 482 0.87 49.04 -9.87
C ASN A 482 -0.65 48.93 -10.01
N VAL A 483 -1.26 47.86 -9.49
CA VAL A 483 -2.73 47.71 -9.45
C VAL A 483 -3.36 48.76 -8.54
N ALA A 484 -2.79 49.00 -7.36
CA ALA A 484 -3.29 50.04 -6.45
C ALA A 484 -3.24 51.43 -7.08
N LEU A 485 -2.13 51.78 -7.76
CA LEU A 485 -1.99 53.03 -8.51
C LEU A 485 -3.06 53.13 -9.62
N SER A 486 -3.29 52.04 -10.35
CA SER A 486 -4.31 51.99 -11.41
C SER A 486 -5.73 52.17 -10.86
N ILE A 487 -6.06 51.51 -9.75
CA ILE A 487 -7.35 51.66 -9.07
C ILE A 487 -7.55 53.12 -8.63
N ASN A 488 -6.53 53.73 -8.02
CA ASN A 488 -6.59 55.12 -7.59
C ASN A 488 -6.79 56.08 -8.78
N ALA A 489 -6.08 55.85 -9.89
CA ALA A 489 -6.23 56.64 -11.11
C ALA A 489 -7.65 56.55 -11.70
N ILE A 490 -8.21 55.33 -11.75
CA ILE A 490 -9.59 55.09 -12.19
C ILE A 490 -10.58 55.81 -11.26
N HIS A 491 -10.41 55.65 -9.95
CA HIS A 491 -11.28 56.26 -8.94
C HIS A 491 -11.30 57.79 -9.04
N SER A 492 -10.12 58.42 -9.18
CA SER A 492 -10.01 59.87 -9.39
C SER A 492 -10.70 60.33 -10.67
N THR A 493 -10.62 59.55 -11.74
CA THR A 493 -11.30 59.87 -13.01
C THR A 493 -12.82 59.79 -12.87
N VAL A 494 -13.34 58.77 -12.17
CA VAL A 494 -14.78 58.60 -11.91
C VAL A 494 -15.33 59.73 -11.05
N GLN A 495 -14.60 60.15 -10.00
CA GLN A 495 -15.04 61.23 -9.11
C GLN A 495 -15.05 62.61 -9.78
N ASN A 496 -14.12 62.89 -10.69
CA ASN A 496 -14.05 64.17 -11.39
C ASN A 496 -15.00 64.28 -12.59
N GLY A 497 -15.59 63.17 -13.04
CA GLY A 497 -16.57 63.13 -14.12
C GLY A 497 -18.03 63.23 -13.68
N SER A 498 -18.27 63.42 -12.37
CA SER A 498 -19.57 63.64 -11.73
C SER A 498 -19.70 65.10 -11.35
#